data_AF-A0A8H4K7U8-F1
#
_entry.id   AF-A0A8H4K7U8-F1
#
_cell.length_a   1.000
_cell.length_b   1.000
_cell.length_c   1.000
_cell.angle_alpha   90.00
_cell.angle_beta   90.00
_cell.angle_gamma   90.00
#
_symmetry.space_group_name_H-M   'P 1'
#
loop_
_entity.id
_entity.type
_entity.pdbx_description
1 polymer ?
#
loop_
_entity_poly.entity_id
_entity_poly.type
_entity_poly.pdbx_seq_one_letter_code
_entity_poly.pdbx_strand_id
1 'polypeptide(L)'
;MARTKQTARKSTGGKAPRKQLASKAARKSAPSTGGVKKPHRYKPGTVREIAQDFKSDLRFQSSAIGALQESVESYLVSLFEDTNLCAIHAKRVTIQSKDIQLARRLRGERN
;
A
#
# COMPACT_ATOMS: atom_id res chain seq x y z
N MET A 1 17.40 83.41 0.53
CA MET A 1 17.00 82.48 -0.54
C MET A 1 18.08 81.41 -0.70
N ALA A 2 17.65 80.17 -1.00
CA ALA A 2 18.43 78.95 -1.24
C ALA A 2 19.14 78.28 -0.05
N ARG A 3 18.60 77.14 0.42
CA ARG A 3 19.30 75.83 0.36
C ARG A 3 18.30 74.70 0.61
N THR A 4 18.26 73.75 -0.32
CA THR A 4 17.32 72.63 -0.44
C THR A 4 17.56 71.55 0.62
N LYS A 5 16.48 70.96 1.14
CA LYS A 5 16.51 69.82 2.08
C LYS A 5 17.15 68.59 1.41
N GLN A 6 18.14 68.02 2.08
CA GLN A 6 18.74 66.73 1.74
C GLN A 6 17.78 65.60 2.14
N THR A 7 17.37 64.74 1.19
CA THR A 7 16.73 63.46 1.49
C THR A 7 17.64 62.31 1.07
N ALA A 8 17.61 61.23 1.85
CA ALA A 8 18.57 60.15 1.78
C ALA A 8 18.50 59.36 0.47
N ARG A 9 19.67 59.04 -0.08
CA ARG A 9 19.89 58.00 -1.10
C ARG A 9 19.45 56.64 -0.56
N LYS A 10 18.82 55.84 -1.42
CA LYS A 10 19.23 54.46 -1.72
C LYS A 10 18.55 53.98 -3.01
N SER A 11 19.32 53.97 -4.09
CA SER A 11 19.06 53.13 -5.27
C SER A 11 19.44 51.70 -4.93
N THR A 12 18.50 50.77 -5.05
CA THR A 12 18.85 49.39 -5.44
C THR A 12 17.91 49.00 -6.56
N GLY A 13 18.51 48.81 -7.74
CA GLY A 13 17.80 48.52 -8.97
C GLY A 13 17.08 47.18 -8.92
N GLY A 14 15.93 47.19 -9.60
CA GLY A 14 15.23 46.09 -10.25
C GLY A 14 15.48 44.66 -9.76
N LYS A 15 14.48 44.13 -9.06
CA LYS A 15 14.13 42.71 -9.22
C LYS A 15 12.70 42.64 -9.74
N ALA A 16 12.55 42.31 -11.02
CA ALA A 16 11.24 42.11 -11.63
C ALA A 16 10.45 41.04 -10.85
N PRO A 17 9.12 41.16 -10.73
CA PRO A 17 8.31 40.16 -10.05
C PRO A 17 8.39 38.84 -10.83
N ARG A 18 9.04 37.84 -10.24
CA ARG A 18 9.13 36.51 -10.82
C ARG A 18 7.74 35.90 -10.80
N LYS A 19 7.12 35.78 -11.99
CA LYS A 19 5.88 35.05 -12.22
C LYS A 19 6.05 33.63 -11.63
N GLN A 20 5.38 33.32 -10.52
CA GLN A 20 5.30 31.95 -10.02
C GLN A 20 4.40 31.16 -10.98
N LEU A 21 5.01 30.45 -11.92
CA LEU A 21 4.35 29.34 -12.59
C LEU A 21 4.27 28.21 -11.57
N ALA A 22 3.06 27.88 -11.13
CA ALA A 22 2.81 26.76 -10.25
C ALA A 22 3.08 25.45 -11.00
N SER A 23 4.28 24.89 -10.86
CA SER A 23 4.54 23.49 -11.20
C SER A 23 4.20 22.62 -10.00
N LYS A 24 2.91 22.44 -9.71
CA LYS A 24 2.46 21.44 -8.74
C LYS A 24 2.36 20.08 -9.44
N ALA A 25 3.51 19.42 -9.59
CA ALA A 25 3.58 17.97 -9.67
C ALA A 25 4.44 17.51 -8.51
N ALA A 26 3.83 17.42 -7.33
CA ALA A 26 4.41 16.66 -6.24
C ALA A 26 4.43 15.19 -6.68
N ARG A 27 5.52 14.76 -7.31
CA ARG A 27 5.83 13.34 -7.39
C ARG A 27 5.96 12.89 -5.94
N LYS A 28 5.03 12.05 -5.48
CA LYS A 28 5.16 11.36 -4.19
C LYS A 28 6.49 10.61 -4.25
N SER A 29 7.50 11.11 -3.54
CA SER A 29 8.64 10.31 -3.16
C SER A 29 8.12 9.09 -2.38
N ALA A 30 8.73 7.94 -2.62
CA ALA A 30 8.42 6.73 -1.88
C ALA A 30 8.52 7.02 -0.37
N PRO A 31 7.56 6.58 0.46
CA PRO A 31 7.72 6.69 1.89
C PRO A 31 9.03 6.00 2.28
N SER A 32 9.83 6.66 3.13
CA SER A 32 10.86 6.01 3.93
C SER A 32 10.29 4.68 4.41
N THR A 33 11.02 3.58 4.23
CA THR A 33 10.68 2.25 4.76
C THR A 33 10.79 2.29 6.30
N GLY A 34 9.95 3.11 6.92
CA GLY A 34 9.77 3.22 8.36
C GLY A 34 8.78 2.15 8.78
N GLY A 35 9.29 1.16 9.51
CA GLY A 35 8.50 0.08 10.10
C GLY A 35 7.86 -0.81 9.06
N VAL A 36 8.55 -1.90 8.70
CA VAL A 36 7.91 -3.08 8.11
C VAL A 36 6.63 -3.31 8.92
N LYS A 37 5.45 -3.14 8.29
CA LYS A 37 4.17 -3.51 8.91
C LYS A 37 4.40 -4.89 9.49
N LYS A 38 4.29 -5.04 10.81
CA LYS A 38 4.44 -6.34 11.47
C LYS A 38 3.67 -7.35 10.61
N PRO A 39 4.27 -8.46 10.17
CA PRO A 39 3.53 -9.47 9.43
C PRO A 39 2.27 -9.74 10.22
N HIS A 40 1.12 -9.73 9.54
CA HIS A 40 -0.17 -9.91 10.18
C HIS A 40 -0.15 -11.29 10.85
N ARG A 41 0.25 -11.30 12.13
CA ARG A 41 0.39 -12.52 12.89
C ARG A 41 -1.03 -13.00 13.13
N TYR A 42 -1.41 -14.07 12.43
CA TYR A 42 -2.66 -14.74 12.70
C TYR A 42 -2.74 -15.03 14.20
N LYS A 43 -3.93 -14.82 14.77
CA LYS A 43 -4.17 -15.13 16.18
C LYS A 43 -3.73 -16.58 16.40
N PRO A 44 -3.00 -16.90 17.48
CA PRO A 44 -2.48 -18.24 17.73
C PRO A 44 -3.56 -19.36 17.84
N GLY A 45 -4.84 -19.02 17.65
CA GLY A 45 -5.98 -19.92 17.69
C GLY A 45 -6.48 -20.44 16.33
N THR A 46 -6.35 -19.73 15.20
CA THR A 46 -7.08 -20.11 13.97
C THR A 46 -6.65 -21.47 13.40
N VAL A 47 -5.35 -21.73 13.32
CA VAL A 47 -4.84 -23.04 12.86
C VAL A 47 -5.26 -24.16 13.83
N ARG A 48 -5.31 -23.87 15.14
CA ARG A 48 -5.73 -24.83 16.17
C ARG A 48 -7.23 -25.10 16.10
N GLU A 49 -8.03 -24.08 15.89
CA GLU A 49 -9.49 -24.13 15.76
C GLU A 49 -9.88 -25.01 14.57
N ILE A 50 -9.33 -24.72 13.38
CA ILE A 50 -9.58 -25.52 12.18
C ILE A 50 -9.12 -26.97 12.38
N ALA A 51 -7.95 -27.18 12.99
CA ALA A 51 -7.42 -28.53 13.17
C ALA A 51 -8.23 -29.37 14.18
N GLN A 52 -8.85 -28.72 15.16
CA GLN A 52 -9.67 -29.38 16.17
C GLN A 52 -10.89 -30.08 15.55
N ASP A 53 -11.45 -29.52 14.48
CA ASP A 53 -12.56 -30.13 13.73
C ASP A 53 -12.18 -31.46 13.07
N PHE A 54 -10.90 -31.67 12.78
CA PHE A 54 -10.39 -32.92 12.19
C PHE A 54 -9.90 -33.91 13.25
N LYS A 55 -9.19 -33.43 14.27
CA LYS A 55 -8.66 -34.26 15.35
C LYS A 55 -8.41 -33.43 16.61
N SER A 56 -8.96 -33.91 17.73
CA SER A 56 -8.76 -33.29 19.04
C SER A 56 -7.34 -33.50 19.58
N ASP A 57 -6.91 -32.58 20.46
CA ASP A 57 -5.65 -32.63 21.24
C ASP A 57 -4.35 -32.61 20.42
N LEU A 58 -4.33 -31.84 19.32
CA LEU A 58 -3.15 -31.65 18.50
C LEU A 58 -2.16 -30.61 19.09
N ARG A 59 -0.88 -30.99 19.15
CA ARG A 59 0.24 -30.08 19.47
C ARG A 59 0.94 -29.65 18.18
N PHE A 60 1.05 -28.35 17.97
CA PHE A 60 1.74 -27.77 16.82
C PHE A 60 3.14 -27.31 17.19
N GLN A 61 4.13 -27.65 16.37
CA GLN A 61 5.46 -27.04 16.42
C GLN A 61 5.39 -25.60 15.92
N SER A 62 6.25 -24.72 16.44
CA SER A 62 6.34 -23.33 16.02
C SER A 62 6.68 -23.18 14.53
N SER A 63 7.59 -24.02 14.00
CA SER A 63 7.95 -24.04 12.58
C SER A 63 6.81 -24.50 11.68
N ALA A 64 5.98 -25.46 12.13
CA ALA A 64 4.82 -25.91 11.36
C ALA A 64 3.79 -24.79 11.19
N ILE A 65 3.55 -24.00 12.25
CA ILE A 65 2.68 -22.82 12.17
C ILE A 65 3.28 -21.77 11.23
N GLY A 66 4.60 -21.56 11.28
CA GLY A 66 5.31 -20.65 10.37
C GLY A 66 5.17 -21.07 8.90
N ALA A 67 5.38 -22.35 8.60
CA ALA A 67 5.24 -22.88 7.24
C ALA A 67 3.81 -22.74 6.69
N LEU A 68 2.79 -22.99 7.51
CA LEU A 68 1.39 -22.76 7.13
C LEU A 68 1.13 -21.28 6.84
N GLN A 69 1.68 -20.37 7.65
CA GLN A 69 1.53 -18.94 7.43
C GLN A 69 2.19 -18.50 6.11
N GLU A 70 3.44 -18.91 5.87
CA GLU A 70 4.16 -18.57 4.64
C GLU A 70 3.45 -19.10 3.39
N SER A 71 2.97 -20.35 3.45
CA SER A 71 2.21 -20.95 2.35
C SER A 71 0.90 -20.20 2.08
N VAL A 72 0.15 -19.84 3.12
CA VAL A 72 -1.12 -19.13 2.99
C VAL A 72 -0.91 -17.70 2.46
N GLU A 73 0.11 -16.99 2.95
CA GLU A 73 0.44 -15.66 2.47
C GLU A 73 0.86 -15.69 0.99
N SER A 74 1.72 -16.64 0.60
CA SER A 74 2.12 -16.82 -0.81
C SER A 74 0.92 -17.09 -1.72
N TYR A 75 0.04 -18.00 -1.30
CA TYR A 75 -1.19 -18.30 -2.03
C TYR A 75 -2.09 -17.07 -2.18
N LEU A 76 -2.39 -16.36 -1.08
CA LEU A 76 -3.28 -15.20 -1.10
C LEU A 76 -2.71 -14.05 -1.93
N VAL A 77 -1.40 -13.81 -1.87
CA VAL A 77 -0.75 -12.79 -2.73
C VAL A 77 -0.96 -13.13 -4.19
N SER A 78 -0.66 -14.36 -4.62
CA SER A 78 -0.86 -14.78 -6.00
C SER A 78 -2.35 -14.68 -6.44
N LEU A 79 -3.28 -15.02 -5.56
CA LEU A 79 -4.70 -14.95 -5.85
C LEU A 79 -5.18 -13.49 -5.99
N PHE A 80 -4.64 -12.58 -5.18
CA PHE A 80 -4.97 -11.16 -5.28
C PHE A 80 -4.38 -10.50 -6.54
N GLU A 81 -3.23 -10.97 -7.03
CA GLU A 81 -2.69 -10.55 -8.32
C GLU A 81 -3.66 -10.90 -9.47
N ASP A 82 -4.14 -12.13 -9.52
CA ASP A 82 -5.12 -12.58 -10.53
C ASP A 82 -6.47 -11.86 -10.38
N THR A 83 -6.92 -11.66 -9.14
CA THR A 83 -8.15 -10.91 -8.82
C THR A 83 -8.05 -9.47 -9.31
N ASN A 84 -6.89 -8.85 -9.18
CA ASN A 84 -6.64 -7.49 -9.66
C ASN A 84 -6.71 -7.42 -11.19
N LEU A 85 -6.16 -8.41 -11.89
CA LEU A 85 -6.29 -8.52 -13.36
C LEU A 85 -7.77 -8.65 -13.78
N CYS A 86 -8.56 -9.43 -13.05
CA CYS A 86 -10.00 -9.56 -13.30
C CYS A 86 -10.75 -8.23 -13.10
N ALA A 87 -10.40 -7.46 -12.07
CA ALA A 87 -11.00 -6.15 -11.82
C ALA A 87 -10.66 -5.15 -12.95
N ILE A 88 -9.40 -5.12 -13.39
CA ILE A 88 -8.92 -4.28 -14.48
C ILE A 88 -9.59 -4.66 -15.81
N HIS A 89 -9.77 -5.96 -16.08
CA HIS A 89 -10.51 -6.43 -17.26
C HIS A 89 -11.94 -5.87 -17.31
N ALA A 90 -12.57 -5.71 -16.14
CA ALA A 90 -13.89 -5.09 -15.99
C ALA A 90 -13.85 -3.56 -15.83
N LYS A 91 -12.73 -2.89 -16.16
CA LYS A 91 -12.51 -1.43 -16.07
C LYS A 91 -12.68 -0.86 -14.66
N ARG A 92 -12.38 -1.65 -13.61
CA ARG A 92 -12.41 -1.22 -12.21
C ARG A 92 -11.01 -1.24 -11.61
N VAL A 93 -10.78 -0.40 -10.60
CA VAL A 93 -9.56 -0.41 -9.77
C VAL A 93 -9.81 -1.10 -8.41
N THR A 94 -11.07 -1.20 -7.99
CA THR A 94 -11.47 -1.87 -6.75
C THR A 94 -11.84 -3.33 -7.04
N ILE A 95 -11.13 -4.25 -6.38
CA ILE A 95 -11.45 -5.68 -6.40
C ILE A 95 -12.77 -5.97 -5.66
N GLN A 96 -13.54 -6.93 -6.16
CA GLN A 96 -14.81 -7.36 -5.61
C GLN A 96 -14.82 -8.89 -5.40
N SER A 97 -15.76 -9.39 -4.60
CA SER A 97 -15.92 -10.84 -4.36
C SER A 97 -16.08 -11.65 -5.65
N LYS A 98 -16.77 -11.10 -6.66
CA LYS A 98 -16.93 -11.72 -7.98
C LYS A 98 -15.60 -11.89 -8.74
N ASP A 99 -14.63 -11.02 -8.52
CA ASP A 99 -13.32 -11.10 -9.17
C ASP A 99 -12.50 -12.26 -8.58
N ILE A 100 -12.59 -12.45 -7.26
CA ILE A 100 -11.96 -13.57 -6.56
C ILE A 100 -12.60 -14.89 -6.99
N GLN A 101 -13.94 -14.93 -7.08
CA GLN A 101 -14.67 -16.10 -7.56
C GLN A 101 -14.27 -16.46 -9.00
N LEU A 102 -14.13 -15.46 -9.87
CA LEU A 102 -13.67 -15.68 -11.24
C LEU A 102 -12.22 -16.19 -11.27
N ALA A 103 -11.30 -15.57 -10.53
CA ALA A 103 -9.89 -15.98 -10.47
C ALA A 103 -9.76 -17.44 -9.99
N ARG A 104 -10.43 -17.81 -8.89
CA ARG A 104 -10.46 -19.19 -8.39
C ARG A 104 -11.06 -20.17 -9.39
N ARG A 105 -12.11 -19.77 -10.10
CA ARG A 105 -12.74 -20.59 -11.15
C ARG A 105 -11.79 -20.85 -12.32
N LEU A 106 -11.01 -19.85 -12.72
CA LEU A 106 -10.02 -19.98 -13.80
C LEU A 106 -8.81 -20.81 -13.38
N ARG A 107 -8.41 -20.75 -12.10
CA ARG A 107 -7.38 -21.63 -11.51
C ARG A 107 -7.81 -23.10 -11.38
N GLY A 108 -9.10 -23.40 -11.54
CA GLY A 108 -9.64 -24.74 -11.31
C GLY A 108 -9.85 -25.07 -9.82
N GLU A 109 -9.71 -24.09 -8.92
CA GLU A 109 -9.90 -24.22 -7.47
C GLU A 109 -11.40 -24.16 -7.08
N ARG A 110 -12.23 -24.88 -7.84
CA ARG A 110 -13.65 -25.01 -7.57
C ARG A 110 -13.85 -25.86 -6.31
N ASN A 111 -14.63 -25.31 -5.38
CA ASN A 111 -15.58 -26.14 -4.62
C ASN A 111 -16.75 -26.45 -5.56
#